data_AF-A0A9P6ISY5-F1
#
_entry.id   AF-A0A9P6ISY5-F1
#
_cell.length_a   1.000
_cell.length_b   1.000
_cell.length_c   1.000
_cell.angle_alpha   90.00
_cell.angle_beta   90.00
_cell.angle_gamma   90.00
#
_symmetry.space_group_name_H-M   'P 1'
#
loop_
_entity.id
_entity.type
_entity.pdbx_description
1 polymer ?
#
loop_
_entity_poly.entity_id
_entity_poly.type
_entity_poly.pdbx_seq_one_letter_code
_entity_poly.pdbx_strand_id
1 'polypeptide(L)'
;GTYSLPNPAQFTINEVAFAVNTTDILMHLSGDEIARNPERTDRMARLSKYIIQQRSMHPVYPGLTSDIESGVDYNQYDLLDLKGCPDVVILPSKLKHFAKTVDKVVTINPNQLSKAQAGGTFARLTIHPLSQTFLEDSVMLMDEKNEQSMRMYHKVHERCRVDLIRV
;
A
#
# COMPACT_ATOMS: atom_id res chain seq x y z
N GLY A 1 15.52 7.28 18.30
CA GLY A 1 15.04 6.03 18.91
C GLY A 1 14.58 5.08 17.84
N THR A 2 14.48 3.80 18.15
CA THR A 2 13.84 2.78 17.29
C THR A 2 12.38 2.62 17.69
N TYR A 3 11.52 2.28 16.72
CA TYR A 3 10.08 2.03 16.94
C TYR A 3 9.72 0.63 16.44
N SER A 4 8.83 -0.05 17.16
CA SER A 4 8.24 -1.34 16.73
C SER A 4 6.75 -1.16 16.51
N LEU A 5 6.26 -1.61 15.36
CA LEU A 5 4.87 -1.46 14.92
C LEU A 5 4.22 -2.85 14.75
N PRO A 6 2.89 -2.95 14.87
CA PRO A 6 2.17 -4.21 14.63
C PRO A 6 2.18 -4.61 13.13
N ASN A 7 1.70 -5.81 12.81
CA ASN A 7 1.42 -6.22 11.44
C ASN A 7 -0.07 -6.52 11.28
N PRO A 8 -0.81 -5.85 10.37
CA PRO A 8 -0.37 -4.72 9.55
C PRO A 8 -0.17 -3.43 10.38
N ALA A 9 0.59 -2.49 9.83
CA ALA A 9 0.81 -1.16 10.40
C ALA A 9 0.28 -0.05 9.49
N GLN A 10 -0.33 0.96 10.09
CA GLN A 10 -0.71 2.21 9.44
C GLN A 10 -0.10 3.37 10.24
N PHE A 11 0.71 4.19 9.59
CA PHE A 11 1.43 5.30 10.24
C PHE A 11 1.70 6.43 9.25
N THR A 12 2.05 7.60 9.76
CA THR A 12 2.42 8.76 8.94
C THR A 12 3.90 9.09 9.09
N ILE A 13 4.55 9.42 7.97
CA ILE A 13 5.86 10.09 7.98
C ILE A 13 5.62 11.46 7.35
N ASN A 14 5.85 12.52 8.14
CA ASN A 14 5.36 13.87 7.83
C ASN A 14 3.84 13.84 7.58
N GLU A 15 3.38 14.28 6.42
CA GLU A 15 1.99 14.23 5.97
C GLU A 15 1.60 12.92 5.30
N VAL A 16 2.57 12.11 4.86
CA VAL A 16 2.31 10.95 4.00
C VAL A 16 1.81 9.77 4.82
N ALA A 17 0.64 9.24 4.46
CA ALA A 17 0.05 8.06 5.10
C ALA A 17 0.56 6.75 4.46
N PHE A 18 1.20 5.91 5.28
CA PHE A 18 1.70 4.59 4.90
C PHE A 18 0.80 3.50 5.48
N ALA A 19 0.55 2.48 4.68
CA ALA A 19 0.05 1.18 5.13
C ALA A 19 1.03 0.08 4.73
N VAL A 20 1.39 -0.77 5.68
CA VAL A 20 2.36 -1.85 5.48
C VAL A 20 1.76 -3.15 6.01
N ASN A 21 1.82 -4.20 5.20
CA ASN A 21 1.47 -5.56 5.62
C ASN A 21 2.59 -6.49 5.16
N THR A 22 3.16 -7.27 6.08
CA THR A 22 4.25 -8.21 5.77
C THR A 22 3.75 -9.59 5.36
N THR A 23 2.46 -9.89 5.50
CA THR A 23 1.84 -11.11 4.98
C THR A 23 1.82 -11.05 3.45
N ASP A 24 2.11 -12.15 2.77
CA ASP A 24 2.18 -12.22 1.30
C ASP A 24 0.77 -12.25 0.66
N ILE A 25 -0.05 -11.23 0.96
CA ILE A 25 -1.43 -11.09 0.50
C ILE A 25 -1.54 -10.98 -1.01
N LEU A 26 -0.49 -10.50 -1.68
CA LEU A 26 -0.45 -10.47 -3.14
C LEU A 26 -0.35 -11.88 -3.73
N MET A 27 0.43 -12.77 -3.11
CA MET A 27 0.48 -14.18 -3.53
C MET A 27 -0.85 -14.88 -3.26
N HIS A 28 -1.50 -14.58 -2.14
CA HIS A 28 -2.83 -15.11 -1.80
C HIS A 28 -3.88 -14.70 -2.83
N LEU A 29 -4.03 -13.39 -3.05
CA LEU A 29 -4.95 -12.86 -4.06
C LEU A 29 -4.62 -13.38 -5.47
N SER A 30 -3.32 -13.56 -5.79
CA SER A 30 -2.93 -14.08 -7.10
C SER A 30 -3.31 -15.55 -7.31
N GLY A 31 -3.49 -16.34 -6.25
CA GLY A 31 -3.93 -17.73 -6.33
C GLY A 31 -5.41 -17.85 -6.65
N ASP A 32 -6.22 -16.95 -6.09
CA ASP A 32 -7.68 -17.01 -6.16
C ASP A 32 -8.29 -16.02 -7.18
N GLU A 33 -7.50 -15.10 -7.76
CA GLU A 33 -7.99 -14.16 -8.77
C GLU A 33 -8.43 -14.89 -10.05
N ILE A 34 -9.68 -14.65 -10.46
CA ILE A 34 -10.18 -15.01 -11.78
C ILE A 34 -10.51 -13.73 -12.54
N ALA A 35 -9.79 -13.49 -13.64
CA ALA A 35 -9.99 -12.31 -14.49
C ALA A 35 -10.25 -12.71 -15.94
N ARG A 36 -11.47 -12.44 -16.44
CA ARG A 36 -11.84 -12.60 -17.86
C ARG A 36 -12.03 -11.22 -18.48
N ASN A 37 -11.24 -10.88 -19.50
CA ASN A 37 -11.23 -9.57 -20.17
C ASN A 37 -11.14 -8.38 -19.20
N PRO A 38 -10.09 -8.31 -18.35
CA PRO A 38 -9.99 -7.24 -17.36
C PRO A 38 -9.76 -5.88 -18.03
N GLU A 39 -10.40 -4.84 -17.51
CA GLU A 39 -10.14 -3.45 -17.92
C GLU A 39 -8.66 -3.07 -17.77
N ARG A 40 -8.03 -3.55 -16.69
CA ARG A 40 -6.59 -3.39 -16.45
C ARG A 40 -5.88 -4.72 -16.64
N THR A 41 -5.07 -4.84 -17.68
CA THR A 41 -4.35 -6.10 -18.02
C THR A 41 -3.25 -6.46 -17.02
N ASP A 42 -2.68 -5.45 -16.35
CA ASP A 42 -1.62 -5.63 -15.36
C ASP A 42 -2.14 -6.26 -14.06
N ARG A 43 -1.75 -7.52 -13.84
CA ARG A 43 -2.15 -8.33 -12.69
C ARG A 43 -1.79 -7.68 -11.36
N MET A 44 -0.54 -7.24 -11.18
CA MET A 44 -0.09 -6.71 -9.88
C MET A 44 -0.88 -5.46 -9.47
N ALA A 45 -1.22 -4.65 -10.47
CA ALA A 45 -2.07 -3.49 -10.30
C ALA A 45 -3.52 -3.86 -9.91
N ARG A 46 -4.09 -4.92 -10.47
CA ARG A 46 -5.44 -5.41 -10.07
C ARG A 46 -5.45 -5.96 -8.65
N LEU A 47 -4.47 -6.79 -8.29
CA LEU A 47 -4.37 -7.32 -6.92
C LEU A 47 -4.26 -6.20 -5.89
N SER A 48 -3.42 -5.20 -6.18
CA SER A 48 -3.29 -3.99 -5.36
C SER A 48 -4.61 -3.20 -5.27
N LYS A 49 -5.36 -3.13 -6.39
CA LYS A 49 -6.67 -2.47 -6.44
C LYS A 49 -7.67 -3.14 -5.50
N TYR A 50 -7.70 -4.47 -5.44
CA TYR A 50 -8.60 -5.19 -4.53
C TYR A 50 -8.36 -4.82 -3.07
N ILE A 51 -7.10 -4.71 -2.63
CA ILE A 51 -6.74 -4.31 -1.26
C ILE A 51 -7.27 -2.91 -0.94
N ILE A 52 -7.06 -1.95 -1.85
CA ILE A 52 -7.51 -0.56 -1.68
C ILE A 52 -9.05 -0.47 -1.67
N GLN A 53 -9.71 -1.14 -2.62
CA GLN A 53 -11.17 -1.08 -2.77
C GLN A 53 -11.92 -1.81 -1.65
N GLN A 54 -11.40 -2.94 -1.19
CA GLN A 54 -11.96 -3.69 -0.06
C GLN A 54 -11.67 -3.02 1.29
N ARG A 55 -10.81 -1.99 1.31
CA ARG A 55 -10.42 -1.27 2.53
C ARG A 55 -9.91 -2.19 3.63
N SER A 56 -9.23 -3.27 3.25
CA SER A 56 -8.67 -4.24 4.19
C SER A 56 -7.31 -4.71 3.67
N MET A 57 -6.34 -4.85 4.57
CA MET A 57 -5.00 -5.34 4.26
C MET A 57 -4.96 -6.86 4.03
N HIS A 58 -6.08 -7.56 4.25
CA HIS A 58 -6.23 -8.99 3.99
C HIS A 58 -7.65 -9.32 3.47
N PRO A 59 -8.01 -8.96 2.24
CA PRO A 59 -9.38 -9.14 1.73
C PRO A 59 -9.75 -10.57 1.33
N VAL A 60 -8.83 -11.54 1.40
CA VAL A 60 -9.08 -12.94 1.01
C VAL A 60 -9.74 -13.69 2.16
N TYR A 61 -10.85 -14.38 1.88
CA TYR A 61 -11.54 -15.24 2.84
C TYR A 61 -12.16 -16.49 2.17
N PRO A 62 -12.08 -17.68 2.81
CA PRO A 62 -11.10 -18.02 3.84
C PRO A 62 -9.70 -17.86 3.24
N GLY A 63 -8.70 -17.41 4.02
CA GLY A 63 -7.31 -17.30 3.53
C GLY A 63 -6.86 -18.59 2.83
N LEU A 64 -5.85 -18.52 1.96
CA LEU A 64 -5.40 -19.68 1.15
C LEU A 64 -5.36 -20.95 2.01
N THR A 65 -6.10 -21.99 1.61
CA THR A 65 -6.19 -23.25 2.36
C THR A 65 -4.85 -23.96 2.53
N SER A 66 -3.87 -23.63 1.68
CA SER A 66 -2.48 -24.10 1.79
C SER A 66 -1.63 -23.32 2.80
N ASP A 67 -2.11 -22.17 3.27
CA ASP A 67 -1.39 -21.26 4.15
C ASP A 67 -2.03 -21.24 5.55
N ILE A 68 -1.92 -22.39 6.22
CA ILE A 68 -2.25 -22.57 7.65
C ILE A 68 -1.48 -21.54 8.50
N GLU A 69 -0.37 -21.01 7.98
CA GLU A 69 0.50 -20.01 8.61
C GLU A 69 0.14 -18.56 8.26
N SER A 70 -0.92 -18.28 7.49
CA SER A 70 -1.38 -16.89 7.26
C SER A 70 -1.58 -16.14 8.58
N GLY A 71 -1.84 -16.87 9.68
CA GLY A 71 -1.78 -16.37 11.05
C GLY A 71 -2.85 -15.33 11.35
N VAL A 72 -3.86 -15.23 10.48
CA VAL A 72 -4.96 -14.29 10.62
C VAL A 72 -5.94 -14.82 11.66
N ASP A 73 -6.01 -14.16 12.80
CA ASP A 73 -7.08 -14.36 13.78
C ASP A 73 -8.34 -13.61 13.29
N TYR A 74 -9.32 -14.37 12.81
CA TYR A 74 -10.58 -13.82 12.33
C TYR A 74 -11.40 -13.11 13.41
N ASN A 75 -11.14 -13.37 14.71
CA ASN A 75 -11.78 -12.61 15.79
C ASN A 75 -11.26 -11.18 15.90
N GLN A 76 -10.14 -10.87 15.24
CA GLN A 76 -9.51 -9.54 15.23
C GLN A 76 -9.47 -8.93 13.82
N TYR A 77 -10.41 -9.32 12.95
CA TYR A 77 -10.44 -8.89 11.55
C TYR A 77 -10.49 -7.36 11.40
N ASP A 78 -11.16 -6.66 12.30
CA ASP A 78 -11.23 -5.19 12.35
C ASP A 78 -9.85 -4.51 12.41
N LEU A 79 -8.82 -5.20 12.92
CA LEU A 79 -7.45 -4.68 12.96
C LEU A 79 -6.77 -4.66 11.58
N LEU A 80 -7.31 -5.42 10.63
CA LEU A 80 -6.81 -5.51 9.25
C LEU A 80 -7.37 -4.39 8.37
N ASP A 81 -8.40 -3.67 8.83
CA ASP A 81 -9.06 -2.64 8.07
C ASP A 81 -8.21 -1.38 7.88
N LEU A 82 -8.31 -0.81 6.68
CA LEU A 82 -7.72 0.47 6.35
C LEU A 82 -8.55 1.60 6.97
N LYS A 83 -7.96 2.28 7.96
CA LYS A 83 -8.60 3.38 8.71
C LYS A 83 -8.91 4.58 7.82
N GLY A 84 -8.17 4.73 6.72
CA GLY A 84 -8.39 5.70 5.65
C GLY A 84 -7.74 5.20 4.36
N CYS A 85 -7.87 5.95 3.27
CA CYS A 85 -7.13 5.65 2.05
C CYS A 85 -5.65 6.04 2.26
N PRO A 86 -4.71 5.09 2.24
CA PRO A 86 -3.29 5.41 2.39
C PRO A 86 -2.75 6.10 1.12
N ASP A 87 -1.68 6.87 1.27
CA ASP A 87 -0.95 7.43 0.12
C ASP A 87 0.02 6.41 -0.48
N VAL A 88 0.64 5.60 0.40
CA VAL A 88 1.61 4.57 0.03
C VAL A 88 1.24 3.26 0.70
N VAL A 89 1.20 2.19 -0.10
CA VAL A 89 0.94 0.83 0.37
C VAL A 89 2.15 -0.04 0.05
N ILE A 90 2.73 -0.66 1.09
CA ILE A 90 3.89 -1.54 0.96
C ILE A 90 3.45 -2.97 1.24
N LEU A 91 3.57 -3.83 0.22
CA LEU A 91 3.14 -5.23 0.22
C LEU A 91 4.30 -6.10 -0.24
N PRO A 92 5.25 -6.44 0.65
CA PRO A 92 6.33 -7.36 0.33
C PRO A 92 5.77 -8.72 -0.09
N SER A 93 6.26 -9.24 -1.20
CA SER A 93 5.81 -10.51 -1.77
C SER A 93 6.95 -11.21 -2.51
N LYS A 94 6.88 -12.54 -2.57
CA LYS A 94 7.77 -13.36 -3.42
C LYS A 94 7.53 -13.13 -4.92
N LEU A 95 6.39 -12.54 -5.29
CA LEU A 95 6.09 -12.11 -6.65
C LEU A 95 7.08 -11.05 -7.15
N LYS A 96 7.13 -10.83 -8.47
CA LYS A 96 8.03 -9.85 -9.10
C LYS A 96 7.89 -8.48 -8.42
N HIS A 97 9.03 -7.85 -8.08
CA HIS A 97 9.03 -6.49 -7.50
C HIS A 97 8.32 -5.52 -8.44
N PHE A 98 7.60 -4.55 -7.87
CA PHE A 98 6.97 -3.48 -8.63
C PHE A 98 6.75 -2.23 -7.79
N ALA A 99 6.61 -1.10 -8.49
CA ALA A 99 6.07 0.14 -7.96
C ALA A 99 5.04 0.64 -8.98
N LYS A 100 3.79 0.85 -8.54
CA LYS A 100 2.67 1.21 -9.42
C LYS A 100 1.75 2.18 -8.72
N THR A 101 1.20 3.11 -9.49
CA THR A 101 0.07 3.92 -9.02
C THR A 101 -1.24 3.19 -9.34
N VAL A 102 -2.06 2.98 -8.31
CA VAL A 102 -3.37 2.33 -8.36
C VAL A 102 -4.34 3.20 -7.61
N ASP A 103 -5.38 3.70 -8.28
CA ASP A 103 -6.39 4.59 -7.68
C ASP A 103 -5.77 5.75 -6.86
N LYS A 104 -4.72 6.35 -7.42
CA LYS A 104 -3.91 7.44 -6.84
C LYS A 104 -3.10 7.09 -5.58
N VAL A 105 -3.01 5.81 -5.25
CA VAL A 105 -2.15 5.25 -4.19
C VAL A 105 -0.89 4.67 -4.81
N VAL A 106 0.28 4.94 -4.22
CA VAL A 106 1.55 4.35 -4.63
C VAL A 106 1.67 2.97 -3.98
N THR A 107 1.52 1.89 -4.76
CA THR A 107 1.66 0.53 -4.28
C THR A 107 3.02 -0.06 -4.64
N ILE A 108 3.69 -0.66 -3.66
CA ILE A 108 5.08 -1.11 -3.78
C ILE A 108 5.21 -2.54 -3.25
N ASN A 109 5.76 -3.42 -4.09
CA ASN A 109 6.35 -4.67 -3.66
C ASN A 109 7.88 -4.58 -3.83
N PRO A 110 8.66 -4.41 -2.75
CA PRO A 110 10.13 -4.38 -2.82
C PRO A 110 10.75 -5.75 -3.14
N ASN A 111 9.98 -6.85 -3.06
CA ASN A 111 10.47 -8.23 -3.03
C ASN A 111 11.39 -8.49 -1.82
N GLN A 112 12.01 -9.66 -1.75
CA GLN A 112 12.90 -10.07 -0.68
C GLN A 112 14.29 -9.44 -0.85
N LEU A 113 14.91 -9.08 0.27
CA LEU A 113 16.27 -8.51 0.30
C LEU A 113 17.35 -9.52 -0.10
N SER A 114 17.11 -10.81 0.16
CA SER A 114 17.98 -11.92 -0.23
C SER A 114 17.12 -13.05 -0.82
N LYS A 115 17.66 -13.73 -1.83
CA LYS A 115 17.03 -14.85 -2.52
C LYS A 115 17.95 -16.06 -2.49
N ALA A 116 17.83 -16.92 -1.48
CA ALA A 116 18.64 -18.14 -1.31
C ALA A 116 20.15 -17.93 -1.59
N GLN A 117 20.58 -18.13 -2.84
CA GLN A 117 21.97 -18.03 -3.30
C GLN A 117 22.32 -16.69 -3.99
N ALA A 118 21.43 -15.69 -3.99
CA ALA A 118 21.63 -14.41 -4.69
C ALA A 118 21.09 -13.20 -3.89
N GLY A 119 21.67 -12.02 -4.18
CA GLY A 119 21.16 -10.73 -3.70
C GLY A 119 19.75 -10.44 -4.24
N GLY A 120 18.93 -9.83 -3.38
CA GLY A 120 17.54 -9.48 -3.67
C GLY A 120 17.37 -8.03 -4.10
N THR A 121 16.32 -7.37 -3.65
CA THR A 121 15.97 -6.00 -4.04
C THR A 121 15.41 -5.23 -2.84
N PHE A 122 15.58 -3.92 -2.83
CA PHE A 122 14.88 -3.01 -1.92
C PHE A 122 14.25 -1.85 -2.70
N ALA A 123 13.29 -1.17 -2.08
CA ALA A 123 12.68 0.03 -2.64
C ALA A 123 13.25 1.28 -1.95
N ARG A 124 13.57 2.30 -2.75
CA ARG A 124 13.89 3.65 -2.27
C ARG A 124 12.80 4.60 -2.75
N LEU A 125 12.19 5.31 -1.81
CA LEU A 125 11.16 6.31 -2.10
C LEU A 125 11.75 7.70 -1.91
N THR A 126 11.58 8.55 -2.92
CA THR A 126 11.90 9.98 -2.85
C THR A 126 10.60 10.75 -3.03
N ILE A 127 10.13 11.42 -1.99
CA ILE A 127 8.88 12.19 -2.00
C ILE A 127 9.22 13.67 -1.91
N HIS A 128 8.89 14.42 -2.95
CA HIS A 128 9.12 15.87 -3.00
C HIS A 128 8.07 16.61 -2.16
N PRO A 129 8.38 17.79 -1.60
CA PRO A 129 7.41 18.61 -0.88
C PRO A 129 6.28 19.08 -1.81
N LEU A 130 5.14 19.47 -1.23
CA LEU A 130 4.08 20.15 -1.96
C LEU A 130 4.53 21.55 -2.41
N SER A 131 4.04 22.01 -3.56
CA SER A 131 4.35 23.37 -4.01
C SER A 131 3.69 24.39 -3.10
N GLN A 132 4.35 25.52 -2.88
CA GLN A 132 3.82 26.61 -2.06
C GLN A 132 2.47 27.11 -2.58
N THR A 133 2.33 27.25 -3.90
CA THR A 133 1.07 27.62 -4.55
C THR A 133 -0.07 26.67 -4.20
N PHE A 134 0.18 25.36 -4.23
CA PHE A 134 -0.83 24.37 -3.90
C PHE A 134 -1.24 24.44 -2.43
N LEU A 135 -0.29 24.72 -1.53
CA LEU A 135 -0.57 24.90 -0.11
C LEU A 135 -1.42 26.16 0.14
N GLU A 136 -1.07 27.28 -0.48
CA GLU A 136 -1.81 28.53 -0.39
C GLU A 136 -3.25 28.35 -0.89
N ASP A 137 -3.43 27.76 -2.07
CA ASP A 137 -4.75 27.45 -2.64
C ASP A 137 -5.55 26.51 -1.72
N SER A 138 -4.90 25.48 -1.17
CA SER A 138 -5.55 24.53 -0.27
C SER A 138 -6.04 25.21 1.01
N VAL A 139 -5.24 26.11 1.59
CA VAL A 139 -5.59 26.86 2.80
C VAL A 139 -6.74 27.84 2.52
N MET A 140 -6.76 28.51 1.37
CA MET A 140 -7.87 29.41 1.01
C MET A 140 -9.22 28.71 0.87
N LEU A 141 -9.22 27.41 0.55
CA LEU A 141 -10.42 26.58 0.36
C LEU A 141 -10.88 25.88 1.65
N MET A 142 -10.13 26.00 2.75
CA MET A 142 -10.48 25.41 4.04
C MET A 142 -11.59 26.23 4.72
N ASP A 143 -12.65 25.55 5.13
CA ASP A 143 -13.72 26.09 5.97
C ASP A 143 -13.74 25.31 7.30
N GLU A 144 -13.46 25.99 8.39
CA GLU A 144 -13.42 25.40 9.74
C GLU A 144 -14.76 24.74 10.13
N LYS A 145 -15.86 25.13 9.51
CA LYS A 145 -17.19 24.54 9.75
C LYS A 145 -17.43 23.27 8.93
N ASN A 146 -16.54 22.93 8.01
CA ASN A 146 -16.65 21.76 7.13
C ASN A 146 -15.41 20.87 7.26
N GLU A 147 -15.49 19.82 8.08
CA GLU A 147 -14.41 18.85 8.29
C GLU A 147 -13.86 18.24 6.99
N GLN A 148 -14.69 18.13 5.96
CA GLN A 148 -14.29 17.55 4.68
C GLN A 148 -13.42 18.51 3.87
N SER A 149 -13.61 19.83 4.03
CA SER A 149 -12.76 20.87 3.45
C SER A 149 -11.40 20.98 4.15
N MET A 150 -11.31 20.53 5.41
CA MET A 150 -10.07 20.52 6.20
C MET A 150 -9.11 19.37 5.83
N ARG A 151 -9.58 18.36 5.09
CA ARG A 151 -8.76 17.21 4.66
C ARG A 151 -7.99 17.57 3.40
N MET A 152 -6.72 17.93 3.56
CA MET A 152 -5.85 18.20 2.43
C MET A 152 -5.45 16.91 1.71
N TYR A 153 -5.60 16.88 0.39
CA TYR A 153 -5.13 15.76 -0.41
C TYR A 153 -3.62 15.85 -0.68
N HIS A 154 -2.86 14.84 -0.27
CA HIS A 154 -1.39 14.91 -0.26
C HIS A 154 -0.72 14.72 -1.63
N LYS A 155 -1.45 14.30 -2.68
CA LYS A 155 -0.95 14.10 -4.07
C LYS A 155 0.36 13.31 -4.17
N VAL A 156 0.58 12.34 -3.27
CA VAL A 156 1.87 11.64 -3.17
C VAL A 156 2.25 10.95 -4.48
N HIS A 157 1.28 10.36 -5.18
CA HIS A 157 1.49 9.71 -6.47
C HIS A 157 2.01 10.64 -7.60
N GLU A 158 1.85 11.96 -7.48
CA GLU A 158 2.35 12.94 -8.46
C GLU A 158 3.78 13.41 -8.14
N ARG A 159 4.23 13.24 -6.89
CA ARG A 159 5.49 13.78 -6.36
C ARG A 159 6.41 12.73 -5.72
N CYS A 160 6.06 11.45 -5.85
CA CYS A 160 6.83 10.32 -5.35
C CYS A 160 7.54 9.62 -6.52
N ARG A 161 8.85 9.49 -6.40
CA ARG A 161 9.66 8.59 -7.23
C ARG A 161 10.02 7.35 -6.42
N VAL A 162 9.80 6.18 -7.01
CA VAL A 162 10.18 4.89 -6.41
C VAL A 162 11.24 4.23 -7.28
N ASP A 163 12.42 3.96 -6.71
CA ASP A 163 13.47 3.18 -7.34
C ASP A 163 13.52 1.79 -6.71
N LEU A 164 13.54 0.73 -7.54
CA LEU A 164 13.74 -0.66 -7.09
C LEU A 164 15.19 -1.06 -7.38
N ILE A 165 15.98 -1.25 -6.33
CA ILE A 165 17.44 -1.35 -6.41
C ILE A 165 17.88 -2.75 -5.99
N ARG A 166 18.71 -3.39 -6.81
CA ARG A 166 19.31 -4.70 -6.51
C ARG A 166 20.44 -4.54 -5.50
N VAL A 167 20.51 -5.47 -4.54
CA VAL A 167 21.60 -5.58 -3.56
C VAL A 167 22.67 -6.52 -4.09
#